data_AF-A0A4Q9JTK0-F1
#
_entry.id   AF-A0A4Q9JTK0-F1
#
_cell.length_a   1.000
_cell.length_b   1.000
_cell.length_c   1.000
_cell.angle_alpha   90.00
_cell.angle_beta   90.00
_cell.angle_gamma   90.00
#
_symmetry.space_group_name_H-M   'P 1'
#
loop_
_entity.id
_entity.type
_entity.pdbx_description
1 polymer ?
#
loop_
_entity_poly.entity_id
_entity_poly.type
_entity_poly.pdbx_seq_one_letter_code
_entity_poly.pdbx_strand_id
1 'polypeptide(L)'
;MKNIFQKTLTFLLFISISPILLFGANGNNIASKLATSVNEQVTDVGTSVSSIINTMSIVMGVIWIVIMLFMAFFNMEGIKNHAKLLFGALVIIGVIYGLSAAGMN
;
A
#
# COMPACT_ATOMS: atom_id res chain seq x y z
N MET A 1 -42.89 -15.12 -42.42
CA MET A 1 -41.41 -15.00 -42.47
C MET A 1 -40.88 -13.65 -41.98
N LYS A 2 -41.54 -12.51 -42.23
CA LYS A 2 -41.09 -11.18 -41.77
C LYS A 2 -40.81 -11.08 -40.25
N ASN A 3 -41.68 -11.65 -39.40
CA ASN A 3 -41.56 -11.52 -37.95
C ASN A 3 -40.41 -12.35 -37.34
N ILE A 4 -40.01 -13.44 -37.99
CA ILE A 4 -38.89 -14.29 -37.54
C ILE A 4 -37.57 -13.60 -37.91
N PHE A 5 -37.46 -13.11 -39.16
CA PHE A 5 -36.29 -12.36 -39.61
C PHE A 5 -36.06 -11.09 -38.78
N GLN A 6 -37.12 -10.37 -38.44
CA GLN A 6 -37.03 -9.15 -37.62
C GLN A 6 -36.60 -9.45 -36.17
N LYS A 7 -37.05 -10.56 -35.58
CA LYS A 7 -36.60 -11.01 -34.25
C LYS A 7 -35.13 -11.43 -34.25
N THR A 8 -34.68 -12.17 -35.27
CA THR A 8 -33.28 -12.57 -35.40
C THR A 8 -32.37 -11.37 -35.62
N LEU A 9 -32.78 -10.40 -36.46
CA LEU A 9 -32.02 -9.17 -36.70
C LEU A 9 -31.91 -8.30 -35.45
N THR A 10 -33.00 -8.18 -34.68
CA THR A 10 -33.01 -7.42 -33.42
C THR A 10 -32.11 -8.07 -32.37
N PHE A 11 -32.11 -9.41 -32.28
CA PHE A 11 -31.22 -10.15 -31.39
C PHE A 11 -29.74 -9.99 -31.78
N LEU A 12 -29.45 -10.04 -33.08
CA LEU A 12 -28.10 -9.82 -33.61
C LEU A 12 -27.60 -8.40 -33.31
N LEU A 13 -28.43 -7.39 -33.51
CA LEU A 13 -28.14 -6.01 -33.13
C LEU A 13 -27.93 -5.85 -31.62
N PHE A 14 -28.73 -6.52 -30.78
CA PHE A 14 -28.57 -6.47 -29.33
C PHE A 14 -27.22 -7.06 -28.90
N ILE A 15 -26.79 -8.17 -29.51
CA ILE A 15 -25.49 -8.79 -29.23
C ILE A 15 -24.35 -7.89 -29.73
N SER A 16 -24.47 -7.29 -30.91
CA SER A 16 -23.42 -6.42 -31.49
C SER A 16 -23.29 -5.07 -30.77
N ILE A 17 -24.37 -4.56 -30.19
CA ILE A 17 -24.40 -3.29 -29.46
C ILE A 17 -24.16 -3.50 -27.95
N SER A 18 -24.32 -4.73 -27.42
CA SER A 18 -24.07 -5.04 -26.01
C SER A 18 -22.66 -4.67 -25.52
N PRO A 19 -21.56 -4.81 -26.29
CA PRO A 19 -20.25 -4.36 -25.84
C PRO A 19 -20.19 -2.83 -25.78
N ILE A 20 -20.85 -2.14 -26.71
CA ILE A 20 -20.91 -0.67 -26.74
C ILE A 20 -21.78 -0.14 -25.58
N LEU A 21 -22.81 -0.86 -25.15
CA LEU A 21 -23.63 -0.50 -23.99
C LEU A 21 -22.98 -0.87 -22.65
N LEU A 22 -22.29 -2.00 -22.56
CA LEU A 22 -21.59 -2.42 -21.33
C LEU A 22 -20.26 -1.68 -21.13
N PHE A 23 -19.59 -1.25 -22.21
CA PHE A 23 -18.28 -0.61 -22.18
C PHE A 23 -18.25 0.84 -22.67
N GLY A 24 -19.32 1.33 -23.31
CA GLY A 24 -19.44 2.71 -23.80
C GLY A 24 -20.42 3.60 -23.03
N ALA A 25 -21.33 3.05 -22.21
CA ALA A 25 -22.33 3.83 -21.48
C ALA A 25 -21.77 4.70 -20.33
N ASN A 26 -20.46 4.63 -20.04
CA ASN A 26 -19.85 5.38 -18.94
C ASN A 26 -18.53 6.07 -19.29
N GLY A 27 -18.24 6.38 -20.56
CA GLY A 27 -17.21 7.35 -21.02
C GLY A 27 -15.74 7.12 -20.61
N ASN A 28 -15.47 6.25 -19.65
CA ASN A 28 -14.16 5.94 -19.11
C ASN A 28 -13.70 4.64 -19.75
N ASN A 29 -12.73 4.79 -20.65
CA ASN A 29 -12.00 3.70 -21.30
C ASN A 29 -11.73 2.56 -20.30
N ILE A 30 -11.88 1.31 -20.73
CA ILE A 30 -11.56 0.11 -19.91
C ILE A 30 -10.16 0.22 -19.31
N ALA A 31 -9.22 0.81 -20.05
CA ALA A 31 -7.88 1.13 -19.59
C ALA A 31 -7.84 2.07 -18.38
N SER A 32 -8.72 3.08 -18.30
CA SER A 32 -8.78 3.97 -17.14
C SER A 32 -9.35 3.27 -15.92
N LYS A 33 -10.38 2.42 -16.08
CA LYS A 33 -10.90 1.60 -14.98
C LYS A 33 -9.86 0.60 -14.49
N LEU A 34 -9.14 -0.05 -15.40
CA LEU A 34 -8.06 -0.97 -15.04
C LEU A 34 -6.92 -0.24 -14.31
N ALA A 35 -6.52 0.93 -14.82
CA ALA A 35 -5.49 1.76 -14.19
C ALA A 35 -5.93 2.25 -12.79
N THR A 36 -7.18 2.69 -12.63
CA THR A 36 -7.75 3.06 -11.33
C THR A 36 -7.73 1.88 -10.36
N SER A 37 -8.22 0.71 -10.76
CA SER A 37 -8.24 -0.47 -9.87
C SER A 37 -6.84 -0.99 -9.53
N VAL A 38 -5.88 -0.91 -10.45
CA VAL A 38 -4.47 -1.25 -10.15
C VAL A 38 -3.88 -0.24 -9.17
N ASN A 39 -4.13 1.05 -9.37
CA ASN A 39 -3.60 2.09 -8.48
C ASN A 39 -4.20 1.99 -7.07
N GLU A 40 -5.49 1.66 -6.97
CA GLU A 40 -6.18 1.37 -5.70
C GLU A 40 -5.54 0.17 -4.99
N GLN A 41 -5.37 -0.96 -5.68
CA GLN A 41 -4.75 -2.15 -5.08
C GLN A 41 -3.29 -1.91 -4.66
N VAL A 42 -2.51 -1.17 -5.46
CA VAL A 42 -1.13 -0.81 -5.11
C VAL A 42 -1.10 0.10 -3.89
N THR A 43 -2.04 1.04 -3.78
CA THR A 43 -2.16 1.94 -2.62
C THR A 43 -2.59 1.17 -1.37
N ASP A 44 -3.55 0.25 -1.47
CA ASP A 44 -4.01 -0.60 -0.36
C ASP A 44 -2.90 -1.53 0.16
N VAL A 45 -2.10 -2.11 -0.75
CA VAL A 45 -0.94 -2.91 -0.37
C VAL A 45 0.15 -2.03 0.24
N GLY A 46 0.40 -0.85 -0.33
CA GLY A 46 1.37 0.12 0.17
C GLY A 46 1.06 0.57 1.59
N THR A 47 -0.18 0.96 1.86
CA THR A 47 -0.65 1.38 3.19
C THR A 47 -0.60 0.23 4.21
N SER A 48 -0.96 -1.00 3.80
CA SER A 48 -0.86 -2.18 4.65
C SER A 48 0.58 -2.50 5.05
N VAL A 49 1.51 -2.47 4.09
CA VAL A 49 2.94 -2.67 4.35
C VAL A 49 3.48 -1.55 5.25
N SER A 50 3.09 -0.31 4.98
CA SER A 50 3.48 0.85 5.80
C SER A 50 3.02 0.69 7.25
N SER A 51 1.79 0.21 7.48
CA SER A 51 1.25 -0.07 8.82
C SER A 51 2.04 -1.15 9.57
N ILE A 52 2.44 -2.22 8.88
CA ILE A 52 3.26 -3.28 9.47
C ILE A 52 4.64 -2.74 9.86
N ILE A 53 5.28 -1.99 8.96
CA ILE A 53 6.60 -1.39 9.21
C ILE A 53 6.53 -0.39 10.36
N ASN A 54 5.46 0.41 10.44
CA ASN A 54 5.27 1.35 11.54
C ASN A 54 5.21 0.64 12.89
N THR A 55 4.37 -0.40 12.98
CA THR A 55 4.22 -1.20 14.21
C THR A 55 5.53 -1.86 14.61
N MET A 56 6.22 -2.50 13.66
CA MET A 56 7.53 -3.12 13.89
C MET A 56 8.58 -2.10 14.36
N SER A 57 8.57 -0.90 13.79
CA SER A 57 9.52 0.17 14.14
C SER A 57 9.31 0.64 15.59
N ILE A 58 8.06 0.75 16.05
CA ILE A 58 7.75 1.08 17.45
C ILE A 58 8.28 -0.03 18.38
N VAL A 59 7.98 -1.29 18.08
CA VAL A 59 8.40 -2.43 18.92
C VAL A 59 9.92 -2.49 19.01
N MET A 60 10.62 -2.38 17.88
CA MET A 60 12.08 -2.37 17.84
C MET A 60 12.67 -1.16 18.56
N GLY A 61 12.04 0.01 18.45
CA GLY A 61 12.44 1.22 19.18
C GLY A 61 12.36 1.06 20.68
N VAL A 62 11.25 0.49 21.19
CA VAL A 62 11.08 0.23 22.63
C VAL A 62 12.12 -0.77 23.13
N ILE A 63 12.33 -1.88 22.41
CA ILE A 63 13.36 -2.87 22.75
C ILE A 63 14.76 -2.23 22.77
N TRP A 64 15.06 -1.38 21.79
CA TRP A 64 16.36 -0.71 21.69
C TRP A 64 16.63 0.23 22.88
N ILE A 65 15.62 1.00 23.30
CA ILE A 65 15.72 1.87 24.49
C ILE A 65 15.96 1.04 25.75
N VAL A 66 15.27 -0.09 25.91
CA VAL A 66 15.47 -1.00 27.04
C VAL A 66 16.89 -1.56 27.06
N ILE A 67 17.44 -1.96 25.90
CA ILE A 67 18.82 -2.43 25.77
C ILE A 67 19.82 -1.32 26.16
N MET A 68 19.58 -0.09 25.72
CA MET A 68 20.43 1.06 26.09
C MET A 68 20.39 1.37 27.59
N LEU A 69 19.21 1.28 28.22
CA LEU A 69 19.08 1.41 29.67
C LEU A 69 19.90 0.34 30.39
N PHE A 70 19.78 -0.92 29.98
CA PHE A 70 20.59 -1.99 30.57
C PHE A 70 22.10 -1.78 30.39
N MET A 71 22.54 -1.33 29.21
CA MET A 71 23.95 -0.96 29.00
C MET A 71 24.36 0.21 29.90
N ALA A 72 23.49 1.18 30.16
CA ALA A 72 23.83 2.31 31.02
C ALA A 72 24.03 1.88 32.48
N PHE A 73 23.23 0.93 32.96
CA PHE A 73 23.34 0.40 34.33
C PHE A 73 24.50 -0.57 34.52
N PHE A 74 24.83 -1.40 33.53
CA PHE A 74 25.84 -2.44 33.68
C PHE A 74 27.20 -2.10 33.06
N ASN A 75 27.25 -1.22 32.06
CA ASN A 75 28.47 -0.91 31.31
C ASN A 75 28.43 0.49 30.68
N MET A 76 28.55 1.52 31.53
CA MET A 76 28.58 2.93 31.10
C MET A 76 29.72 3.24 30.12
N GLU A 77 30.84 2.51 30.20
CA GLU A 77 31.97 2.65 29.27
C GLU A 77 31.62 2.13 27.87
N GLY A 78 30.82 1.07 27.77
CA GLY A 78 30.30 0.54 26.50
C GLY A 78 29.44 1.55 25.75
N ILE A 79 28.61 2.32 26.48
CA ILE A 79 27.84 3.42 25.86
C ILE A 79 28.77 4.49 25.31
N LYS A 80 29.79 4.89 26.07
CA LYS A 80 30.73 5.93 25.62
C LYS A 80 31.54 5.48 24.40
N ASN A 81 31.97 4.22 24.35
CA ASN A 81 32.72 3.68 23.22
C ASN A 81 31.88 3.44 21.97
N HIS A 82 30.59 3.13 22.12
CA HIS A 82 29.71 2.79 21.00
C HIS A 82 28.56 3.79 20.78
N ALA A 83 28.63 4.98 21.39
CA ALA A 83 27.60 6.01 21.34
C ALA A 83 27.14 6.31 19.91
N LYS A 84 28.10 6.43 18.97
CA LYS A 84 27.78 6.73 17.56
C LYS A 84 26.88 5.66 16.91
N LEU A 85 27.14 4.38 17.20
CA LEU A 85 26.31 3.28 16.70
C LEU A 85 24.96 3.24 17.41
N LEU A 86 24.95 3.44 18.73
CA LEU A 86 23.75 3.41 19.56
C LEU A 86 22.74 4.51 19.18
N PHE A 87 23.22 5.74 19.01
CA PHE A 87 22.41 6.87 18.55
C PHE A 87 22.09 6.76 17.05
N GLY A 88 23.02 6.23 16.24
CA GLY A 88 22.77 5.98 14.82
C GLY A 88 21.59 5.03 14.58
N ALA A 89 21.52 3.94 15.36
CA ALA A 89 20.40 3.00 15.30
C ALA A 89 19.07 3.66 15.71
N LEU A 90 19.08 4.53 16.72
CA LEU A 90 17.90 5.32 17.12
C LEU A 90 17.39 6.22 15.98
N VAL A 91 18.30 6.92 15.30
CA VAL A 91 17.95 7.78 14.16
C VAL A 91 17.35 6.95 13.02
N ILE A 92 17.95 5.80 12.70
CA ILE A 92 17.44 4.91 11.64
C ILE A 92 16.03 4.42 11.97
N ILE A 93 15.80 3.95 13.21
CA ILE A 93 14.47 3.51 13.65
C ILE A 93 13.46 4.67 13.57
N GLY A 94 13.85 5.87 13.99
CA GLY A 94 13.02 7.07 13.90
C GLY A 94 12.66 7.46 12.47
N VAL A 95 13.62 7.36 11.54
CA VAL A 95 13.38 7.63 10.11
C VAL A 95 12.43 6.59 9.51
N ILE A 96 12.63 5.30 9.79
CA ILE A 96 11.75 4.23 9.28
C ILE A 96 10.32 4.40 9.83
N TYR A 97 10.20 4.75 11.12
CA TYR A 97 8.90 5.09 11.71
C TYR A 97 8.26 6.31 11.03
N GLY A 98 9.00 7.39 10.83
CA GLY A 98 8.48 8.60 10.20
C GLY A 98 8.03 8.39 8.75
N LEU A 99 8.82 7.65 7.96
CA LEU A 99 8.48 7.30 6.58
C LEU A 99 7.26 6.38 6.51
N SER A 100 7.19 5.38 7.39
CA SER A 100 6.04 4.48 7.43
C SER A 100 4.76 5.17 7.94
N ALA A 101 4.87 6.10 8.90
CA ALA A 101 3.74 6.93 9.33
C ALA A 101 3.25 7.85 8.21
N ALA A 102 4.16 8.41 7.40
CA ALA A 102 3.80 9.24 6.26
C ALA A 102 3.14 8.45 5.13
N GLY A 103 3.53 7.19 4.91
CA GLY A 103 2.92 6.31 3.90
C GLY A 103 1.58 5.66 4.34
N MET A 104 1.14 5.89 5.58
CA MET A 104 -0.18 5.48 6.06
C MET A 104 -1.25 6.58 5.91
N ASN A 105 -0.85 7.82 5.66
CA ASN A 105 -1.74 8.97 5.41
C ASN A 105 -1.87 9.25 3.91
#